data_AF-A0A5K3EID2-F1
#
_entry.id   AF-A0A5K3EID2-F1
#
_cell.length_a   1.000
_cell.length_b   1.000
_cell.length_c   1.000
_cell.angle_alpha   90.00
_cell.angle_beta   90.00
_cell.angle_gamma   90.00
#
_symmetry.space_group_name_H-M   'P 1'
#
loop_
_entity.id
_entity.type
_entity.pdbx_description
1 polymer ?
#
loop_
_entity_poly.entity_id
_entity_poly.type
_entity_poly.pdbx_seq_one_letter_code
_entity_poly.pdbx_strand_id
1 'polypeptide(L)'
;MKTQVGIKVWNNFLEDSHEKYFDLVDLPTELGLAILSHLNPTDLYLASGVWWNLASNEVLWRGLCRAYWPFCSVYDTWQETPNFSFRILFLRLDEARLTFNSDSFEGVRYLLENGILVDDAYHLAMYLHVTPGLDPVQKRRFLESRQDVLDQVLRLKDFRKAFLPDALRRLFTELPSPENDTHNFIPRLVERFSEHFVRCNPHIGLRPDVVYVLCFSLLMLSKDFASPQIKNKMSKREFIRNTKQAVPSADAELLGHFYDNVYVEGNIATWVTVTNSTAADIATPPGLPARRLAEVRPPRPYRVIVTAATS
;
A
#
# COMPACT_ATOMS: atom_id res chain seq x y z
N MET A 1 -55.60 43.98 -16.24
CA MET A 1 -55.37 43.67 -17.66
C MET A 1 -54.07 44.34 -18.10
N LYS A 2 -52.98 43.58 -18.22
CA LYS A 2 -51.77 43.93 -18.99
C LYS A 2 -50.87 42.69 -18.98
N THR A 3 -51.16 41.79 -19.91
CA THR A 3 -50.37 40.61 -20.25
C THR A 3 -50.09 40.71 -21.75
N GLN A 4 -48.98 40.12 -22.20
CA GLN A 4 -48.56 39.94 -23.60
C GLN A 4 -47.83 41.11 -24.28
N VAL A 5 -46.54 41.30 -23.93
CA VAL A 5 -45.52 41.69 -24.94
C VAL A 5 -44.17 40.95 -24.72
N GLY A 6 -43.87 40.46 -23.51
CA GLY A 6 -42.53 39.92 -23.19
C GLY A 6 -42.19 38.47 -23.58
N ILE A 7 -43.14 37.64 -24.05
CA ILE A 7 -42.90 36.18 -24.17
C ILE A 7 -42.52 35.74 -25.61
N LYS A 8 -42.66 36.59 -26.62
CA LYS A 8 -42.38 36.19 -28.02
C LYS A 8 -40.95 36.44 -28.52
N VAL A 9 -40.08 37.08 -27.75
CA VAL A 9 -38.68 37.33 -28.17
C VAL A 9 -37.71 36.29 -27.60
N TRP A 10 -38.07 35.62 -26.51
CA TRP A 10 -37.22 34.60 -25.88
C TRP A 10 -37.39 33.18 -26.46
N ASN A 11 -38.48 32.89 -27.16
CA ASN A 11 -38.69 31.56 -27.76
C ASN A 11 -37.99 31.35 -29.11
N ASN A 12 -37.42 32.41 -29.72
CA ASN A 12 -36.73 32.29 -31.02
C ASN A 12 -35.20 32.26 -30.90
N PHE A 13 -34.65 32.20 -29.68
CA PHE A 13 -33.19 32.13 -29.43
C PHE A 13 -32.73 30.81 -28.81
N LEU A 14 -33.62 29.82 -28.67
CA LEU A 14 -33.32 28.51 -28.06
C LEU A 14 -33.44 27.34 -29.05
N GLU A 15 -33.49 27.61 -30.36
CA GLU A 15 -33.69 26.56 -31.38
C GLU A 15 -32.46 26.22 -32.23
N ASP A 16 -31.24 26.62 -31.86
CA ASP A 16 -30.06 26.30 -32.68
C ASP A 16 -28.74 26.07 -31.91
N SER A 17 -28.82 25.50 -30.71
CA SER A 17 -27.68 24.75 -30.17
C SER A 17 -27.94 23.27 -30.39
N HIS A 18 -27.69 22.79 -31.61
CA HIS A 18 -27.26 21.40 -31.78
C HIS A 18 -26.02 21.20 -30.90
N GLU A 19 -26.19 20.88 -29.61
CA GLU A 19 -25.14 20.26 -28.83
C GLU A 19 -24.81 18.97 -29.57
N LYS A 20 -23.76 19.03 -30.40
CA LYS A 20 -23.20 17.84 -31.03
C LYS A 20 -22.79 16.94 -29.88
N TYR A 21 -23.62 15.95 -29.59
CA TYR A 21 -23.30 14.91 -28.63
C TYR A 21 -22.08 14.18 -29.18
N PHE A 22 -20.97 14.32 -28.49
CA PHE A 22 -19.70 13.74 -28.90
C PHE A 22 -19.62 12.33 -28.34
N ASP A 23 -19.71 11.32 -29.21
CA ASP A 23 -19.55 9.93 -28.81
C ASP A 23 -18.10 9.47 -29.06
N LEU A 24 -17.50 8.78 -28.09
CA LEU A 24 -16.18 8.20 -28.25
C LEU A 24 -16.14 7.10 -29.32
N VAL A 25 -17.28 6.49 -29.65
CA VAL A 25 -17.39 5.51 -30.74
C VAL A 25 -17.15 6.15 -32.11
N ASP A 26 -17.40 7.46 -32.25
CA ASP A 26 -17.21 8.19 -33.51
C ASP A 26 -15.74 8.59 -33.74
N LEU A 27 -14.87 8.41 -32.74
CA LEU A 27 -13.45 8.68 -32.85
C LEU A 27 -12.66 7.47 -33.37
N PRO A 28 -11.48 7.71 -33.97
CA PRO A 28 -10.44 6.69 -34.07
C PRO A 28 -10.23 5.99 -32.73
N THR A 29 -10.14 4.65 -32.77
CA THR A 29 -10.09 3.81 -31.55
C THR A 29 -8.92 4.22 -30.65
N GLU A 30 -7.80 4.63 -31.24
CA GLU A 30 -6.61 5.09 -30.52
C GLU A 30 -6.90 6.33 -29.68
N LEU A 31 -7.69 7.27 -30.20
CA LEU A 31 -8.09 8.48 -29.47
C LEU A 31 -9.10 8.18 -28.37
N GLY A 32 -10.07 7.29 -28.65
CA GLY A 32 -11.00 6.81 -27.63
C GLY A 32 -10.29 6.13 -26.46
N LEU A 33 -9.34 5.25 -26.75
CA LEU A 33 -8.51 4.58 -25.72
C LEU A 33 -7.61 5.57 -24.97
N ALA A 34 -7.02 6.55 -25.67
CA ALA A 34 -6.20 7.58 -25.02
C ALA A 34 -7.01 8.41 -24.02
N ILE A 35 -8.23 8.83 -24.39
CA ILE A 35 -9.13 9.57 -23.48
C ILE A 35 -9.47 8.70 -22.27
N LEU A 36 -9.89 7.45 -22.50
CA LEU A 36 -10.29 6.54 -21.43
C LEU A 36 -9.10 6.13 -20.52
N SER A 37 -7.86 6.19 -21.02
CA SER A 37 -6.66 5.86 -20.23
C SER A 37 -6.40 6.83 -19.07
N HIS A 38 -7.03 8.01 -19.10
CA HIS A 38 -6.96 8.99 -18.02
C HIS A 38 -7.99 8.77 -16.91
N LEU A 39 -8.93 7.83 -17.08
CA LEU A 39 -9.93 7.51 -16.08
C LEU A 39 -9.33 6.65 -14.96
N ASN A 40 -9.81 6.87 -13.73
CA ASN A 40 -9.54 5.94 -12.64
C ASN A 40 -10.35 4.64 -12.83
N PRO A 41 -10.08 3.57 -12.06
CA PRO A 41 -10.72 2.27 -12.24
C PRO A 41 -12.25 2.31 -12.11
N THR A 42 -12.77 3.16 -11.22
CA THR A 42 -14.21 3.29 -10.99
C THR A 42 -14.88 3.98 -12.18
N ASP A 43 -14.31 5.08 -12.65
CA ASP A 43 -14.84 5.84 -13.80
C ASP A 43 -14.74 5.02 -15.08
N LEU A 44 -13.66 4.26 -15.25
CA LEU A 44 -13.51 3.33 -16.38
C LEU A 44 -14.54 2.20 -16.33
N TYR A 45 -14.82 1.66 -15.14
CA TYR A 45 -15.88 0.67 -14.96
C TYR A 45 -17.25 1.24 -15.32
N LEU A 46 -17.57 2.47 -14.91
CA LEU A 46 -18.81 3.15 -15.28
C LEU A 46 -18.86 3.44 -16.79
N ALA A 47 -17.75 3.87 -17.39
CA ALA A 47 -17.61 4.09 -18.82
C ALA A 47 -17.89 2.82 -19.63
N SER A 48 -17.61 1.63 -19.11
CA SER A 48 -17.96 0.36 -19.76
C SER A 48 -19.46 0.14 -19.95
N GLY A 49 -20.31 0.83 -19.18
CA GLY A 49 -21.76 0.82 -19.37
C GLY A 49 -22.23 1.54 -20.63
N VAL A 50 -21.43 2.48 -21.16
CA VAL A 50 -21.75 3.26 -22.38
C VAL A 50 -20.84 2.84 -23.53
N TRP A 51 -19.54 2.71 -23.27
CA TRP A 51 -18.50 2.41 -24.26
C TRP A 51 -17.85 1.05 -24.02
N TRP A 52 -18.65 -0.01 -23.95
CA TRP A 52 -18.18 -1.37 -23.61
C TRP A 52 -16.93 -1.81 -24.41
N ASN A 53 -16.94 -1.62 -25.74
CA ASN A 53 -15.86 -2.06 -26.62
C ASN A 53 -14.53 -1.35 -26.34
N LEU A 54 -14.58 -0.08 -25.94
CA LEU A 54 -13.40 0.74 -25.67
C LEU A 54 -12.96 0.59 -24.21
N ALA A 55 -13.88 0.70 -23.26
CA ALA A 55 -13.58 0.67 -21.82
C ALA A 55 -13.29 -0.73 -21.28
N SER A 56 -13.69 -1.80 -21.96
CA SER A 56 -13.31 -3.19 -21.62
C SER A 56 -12.03 -3.65 -22.33
N ASN A 57 -11.30 -2.75 -22.99
CA ASN A 57 -10.10 -3.10 -23.73
C ASN A 57 -8.95 -3.57 -22.81
N GLU A 58 -8.36 -4.72 -23.15
CA GLU A 58 -7.29 -5.35 -22.35
C GLU A 58 -6.03 -4.48 -22.23
N VAL A 59 -5.66 -3.74 -23.27
CA VAL A 59 -4.47 -2.86 -23.24
C VAL A 59 -4.66 -1.74 -22.21
N LEU A 60 -5.88 -1.21 -22.14
CA LEU A 60 -6.24 -0.16 -21.20
C LEU A 60 -6.22 -0.69 -19.76
N TRP A 61 -6.90 -1.81 -19.50
CA TRP A 61 -6.88 -2.45 -18.18
C TRP A 61 -5.48 -2.91 -17.77
N ARG A 62 -4.63 -3.33 -18.71
CA ARG A 62 -3.22 -3.63 -18.46
C ARG A 62 -2.44 -2.42 -18.00
N GLY A 63 -2.59 -1.29 -18.70
CA GLY A 63 -1.96 -0.02 -18.34
C GLY A 63 -2.39 0.42 -16.94
N LEU A 64 -3.69 0.37 -16.67
CA LEU A 64 -4.26 0.67 -15.37
C LEU A 64 -3.76 -0.27 -14.27
N CYS A 65 -3.73 -1.57 -14.53
CA CYS A 65 -3.18 -2.58 -13.62
C CYS A 65 -1.74 -2.25 -13.23
N ARG A 66 -0.86 -2.04 -14.20
CA ARG A 66 0.57 -1.78 -13.92
C ARG A 66 0.81 -0.42 -13.26
N ALA A 67 -0.07 0.54 -13.49
CA ALA A 67 0.00 1.84 -12.84
C ALA A 67 -0.42 1.77 -11.36
N TYR A 68 -1.49 1.06 -11.04
CA TYR A 68 -2.00 0.91 -9.67
C TYR A 68 -1.32 -0.18 -8.86
N TRP A 69 -0.90 -1.26 -9.52
CA TRP A 69 -0.27 -2.44 -8.95
C TRP A 69 1.09 -2.66 -9.63
N PRO A 70 2.16 -2.00 -9.16
CA PRO A 70 3.43 -1.98 -9.90
C PRO A 70 4.11 -3.35 -10.03
N PHE A 71 3.76 -4.32 -9.17
CA PHE A 71 4.37 -5.64 -9.17
C PHE A 71 3.35 -6.73 -8.85
N CYS A 72 3.32 -7.78 -9.67
CA CYS A 72 2.67 -9.07 -9.44
C CYS A 72 3.42 -10.14 -10.23
N SER A 73 3.53 -11.36 -9.71
CA SER A 73 4.26 -12.45 -10.39
C SER A 73 3.56 -12.89 -11.68
N VAL A 74 2.24 -12.77 -11.71
CA VAL A 74 1.41 -13.09 -12.88
C VAL A 74 1.72 -12.22 -14.11
N TYR A 75 2.38 -11.08 -13.94
CA TYR A 75 2.80 -10.26 -15.08
C TYR A 75 3.88 -10.92 -15.93
N ASP A 76 4.70 -11.78 -15.32
CA ASP A 76 5.79 -12.48 -16.01
C ASP A 76 5.32 -13.81 -16.62
N THR A 77 4.31 -14.44 -16.01
CA THR A 77 3.72 -15.69 -16.50
C THR A 77 2.52 -15.46 -17.41
N TRP A 78 2.31 -14.22 -17.86
CA TRP A 78 1.20 -13.83 -18.70
C TRP A 78 1.19 -14.63 -20.01
N GLN A 79 0.11 -15.39 -20.20
CA GLN A 79 -0.28 -15.97 -21.47
C GLN A 79 -1.73 -15.58 -21.72
N GLU A 80 -2.06 -15.20 -22.96
CA GLU A 80 -3.44 -14.97 -23.40
C GLU A 80 -4.22 -16.27 -23.25
N THR A 81 -4.78 -16.49 -22.07
CA THR A 81 -5.63 -17.64 -21.78
C THR A 81 -7.09 -17.19 -21.87
N PRO A 82 -8.01 -18.06 -22.34
CA PRO A 82 -9.42 -17.69 -22.53
C PRO A 82 -10.15 -17.17 -21.28
N ASN A 83 -9.58 -17.42 -20.08
CA ASN A 83 -10.17 -17.08 -18.79
C ASN A 83 -9.42 -15.95 -18.05
N PHE A 84 -8.42 -15.31 -18.67
CA PHE A 84 -7.65 -14.24 -18.06
C PHE A 84 -7.95 -12.90 -18.73
N SER A 85 -8.26 -11.89 -17.92
CA SER A 85 -8.45 -10.50 -18.33
C SER A 85 -7.81 -9.59 -17.28
N PHE A 86 -7.14 -8.53 -17.72
CA PHE A 86 -6.58 -7.53 -16.80
C PHE A 86 -7.65 -6.85 -15.96
N ARG A 87 -8.89 -6.77 -16.44
CA ARG A 87 -10.01 -6.30 -15.64
C ARG A 87 -10.30 -7.24 -14.48
N ILE A 88 -10.30 -8.55 -14.72
CA ILE A 88 -10.49 -9.55 -13.66
C ILE A 88 -9.30 -9.51 -12.69
N LEU A 89 -8.07 -9.43 -13.20
CA LEU A 89 -6.88 -9.33 -12.35
C LEU A 89 -6.92 -8.07 -11.47
N PHE A 90 -7.32 -6.92 -12.02
CA PHE A 90 -7.46 -5.68 -11.24
C PHE A 90 -8.40 -5.86 -10.05
N LEU A 91 -9.57 -6.47 -10.29
CA LEU A 91 -10.56 -6.72 -9.24
C LEU A 91 -10.04 -7.70 -8.19
N ARG A 92 -9.33 -8.76 -8.62
CA ARG A 92 -8.71 -9.72 -7.70
C ARG A 92 -7.60 -9.09 -6.86
N LEU A 93 -6.84 -8.14 -7.41
CA LEU A 93 -5.80 -7.42 -6.67
C LEU A 93 -6.41 -6.47 -5.64
N ASP A 94 -7.50 -5.80 -5.99
CA ASP A 94 -8.23 -4.97 -5.04
C ASP A 94 -8.84 -5.81 -3.90
N GLU A 95 -9.46 -6.95 -4.23
CA GLU A 95 -9.96 -7.92 -3.25
C GLU A 95 -8.83 -8.48 -2.38
N ALA A 96 -7.68 -8.82 -2.97
CA ALA A 96 -6.51 -9.30 -2.24
C ALA A 96 -5.98 -8.26 -1.25
N ARG A 97 -5.93 -6.98 -1.65
CA ARG A 97 -5.53 -5.88 -0.77
C ARG A 97 -6.50 -5.73 0.40
N LEU A 98 -7.81 -5.73 0.14
CA LEU A 98 -8.83 -5.64 1.19
C LEU A 98 -8.73 -6.82 2.17
N THR A 99 -8.56 -8.02 1.62
CA THR A 99 -8.37 -9.25 2.41
C THR A 99 -7.09 -9.16 3.26
N PHE A 100 -5.97 -8.72 2.69
CA PHE A 100 -4.71 -8.52 3.41
C PHE A 100 -4.84 -7.51 4.56
N ASN A 101 -5.56 -6.41 4.34
CA ASN A 101 -5.79 -5.38 5.35
C ASN A 101 -6.69 -5.88 6.49
N SER A 102 -7.53 -6.89 6.23
CA SER A 102 -8.32 -7.59 7.26
C SER A 102 -7.47 -8.63 7.99
N ASP A 103 -6.81 -9.53 7.24
CA ASP A 103 -5.86 -10.51 7.77
C ASP A 103 -4.73 -10.75 6.76
N SER A 104 -3.50 -10.44 7.17
CA SER A 104 -2.32 -10.53 6.31
C SER A 104 -2.03 -11.94 5.76
N PHE A 105 -2.32 -12.99 6.53
CA PHE A 105 -2.04 -14.37 6.14
C PHE A 105 -3.05 -14.84 5.10
N GLU A 106 -4.32 -14.51 5.32
CA GLU A 106 -5.39 -14.80 4.38
C GLU A 106 -5.22 -14.04 3.06
N GLY A 107 -4.81 -12.77 3.13
CA GLY A 107 -4.53 -11.98 1.93
C GLY A 107 -3.38 -12.55 1.08
N VAL A 108 -2.30 -12.99 1.72
CA VAL A 108 -1.20 -13.66 1.00
C VAL A 108 -1.64 -15.01 0.47
N ARG A 109 -2.38 -15.81 1.25
CA ARG A 109 -2.94 -17.09 0.79
C ARG A 109 -3.80 -16.92 -0.46
N TYR A 110 -4.69 -15.92 -0.48
CA TYR A 110 -5.49 -15.58 -1.65
C TYR A 110 -4.63 -15.27 -2.88
N LEU A 111 -3.56 -14.46 -2.71
CA LEU A 111 -2.65 -14.10 -3.80
C LEU A 111 -1.95 -15.33 -4.40
N LEU A 112 -1.53 -16.28 -3.54
CA LEU A 112 -0.86 -17.51 -3.96
C LEU A 112 -1.83 -18.48 -4.67
N GLU A 113 -3.01 -18.71 -4.09
CA GLU A 113 -4.01 -19.65 -4.63
C GLU A 113 -4.58 -19.20 -5.98
N ASN A 114 -4.72 -17.89 -6.17
CA ASN A 114 -5.15 -17.32 -7.44
C ASN A 114 -4.01 -17.17 -8.47
N GLY A 115 -2.78 -17.60 -8.13
CA GLY A 115 -1.61 -17.51 -9.01
C GLY A 115 -1.17 -16.08 -9.31
N ILE A 116 -1.55 -15.11 -8.47
CA ILE A 116 -1.19 -13.70 -8.63
C ILE A 116 0.26 -13.47 -8.19
N LEU A 117 0.65 -14.15 -7.11
CA LEU A 117 2.01 -14.19 -6.60
C LEU A 117 2.51 -15.63 -6.52
N VAL A 118 3.83 -15.80 -6.60
CA VAL A 118 4.52 -17.04 -6.25
C VAL A 118 5.04 -16.94 -4.81
N ASP A 119 5.11 -18.08 -4.09
CA ASP A 119 5.66 -18.14 -2.73
C ASP A 119 7.20 -18.12 -2.79
N ASP A 120 7.72 -16.97 -3.17
CA ASP A 120 9.13 -16.64 -3.16
C ASP A 120 9.36 -15.37 -2.34
N ALA A 121 10.44 -15.34 -1.55
CA ALA A 121 10.71 -14.25 -0.63
C ALA A 121 10.88 -12.91 -1.33
N TYR A 122 11.50 -12.88 -2.52
CA TYR A 122 11.67 -11.66 -3.30
C TYR A 122 10.34 -11.18 -3.89
N HIS A 123 9.53 -12.08 -4.44
CA HIS A 123 8.22 -11.72 -5.02
C HIS A 123 7.26 -11.18 -3.95
N LEU A 124 7.19 -11.85 -2.79
CA LEU A 124 6.40 -11.36 -1.66
C LEU A 124 6.91 -9.99 -1.18
N ALA A 125 8.22 -9.82 -1.04
CA ALA A 125 8.80 -8.55 -0.59
C ALA A 125 8.57 -7.41 -1.57
N MET A 126 8.73 -7.65 -2.87
CA MET A 126 8.46 -6.67 -3.93
C MET A 126 7.00 -6.22 -3.88
N TYR A 127 6.06 -7.17 -3.80
CA TYR A 127 4.64 -6.85 -3.66
C TYR A 127 4.37 -6.00 -2.42
N LEU A 128 4.82 -6.43 -1.23
CA LEU A 128 4.61 -5.68 0.01
C LEU A 128 5.30 -4.31 0.03
N HIS A 129 6.34 -4.12 -0.78
CA HIS A 129 7.07 -2.86 -0.87
C HIS A 129 6.36 -1.83 -1.76
N VAL A 130 5.84 -2.25 -2.92
CA VAL A 130 5.31 -1.32 -3.94
C VAL A 130 3.79 -1.20 -3.93
N THR A 131 3.07 -2.16 -3.33
CA THR A 131 1.61 -2.18 -3.34
C THR A 131 1.05 -1.05 -2.48
N PRO A 132 0.22 -0.16 -3.05
CA PRO A 132 -0.32 0.99 -2.32
C PRO A 132 -1.48 0.58 -1.40
N GLY A 133 -1.59 1.26 -0.26
CA GLY A 133 -2.73 1.13 0.66
C GLY A 133 -2.78 -0.18 1.45
N LEU A 134 -1.66 -0.89 1.59
CA LEU A 134 -1.54 -1.97 2.56
C LEU A 134 -1.54 -1.41 3.99
N ASP A 135 -2.29 -2.06 4.87
CA ASP A 135 -2.31 -1.72 6.28
C ASP A 135 -0.94 -1.99 6.93
N PRO A 136 -0.29 -0.97 7.55
CA PRO A 136 1.04 -1.14 8.14
C PRO A 136 1.09 -2.17 9.27
N VAL A 137 0.00 -2.35 10.02
CA VAL A 137 -0.06 -3.31 11.14
C VAL A 137 -0.09 -4.74 10.60
N GLN A 138 -0.91 -5.01 9.59
CA GLN A 138 -0.97 -6.30 8.89
C GLN A 138 0.34 -6.59 8.17
N LYS A 139 0.94 -5.60 7.51
CA LYS A 139 2.26 -5.72 6.89
C LYS A 139 3.32 -6.14 7.90
N ARG A 140 3.39 -5.49 9.07
CA ARG A 140 4.28 -5.92 10.15
C ARG A 140 3.98 -7.35 10.60
N ARG A 141 2.73 -7.67 10.90
CA ARG A 141 2.31 -8.99 11.41
C ARG A 141 2.76 -10.13 10.48
N PHE A 142 2.67 -9.93 9.17
CA PHE A 142 3.19 -10.90 8.22
C PHE A 142 4.72 -11.02 8.26
N LEU A 143 5.44 -9.89 8.26
CA LEU A 143 6.91 -9.87 8.27
C LEU A 143 7.51 -10.39 9.58
N GLU A 144 6.78 -10.32 10.69
CA GLU A 144 7.14 -10.98 11.95
C GLU A 144 7.23 -12.50 11.78
N SER A 145 6.31 -13.09 11.03
CA SER A 145 6.26 -14.53 10.77
C SER A 145 7.24 -15.00 9.67
N ARG A 146 7.55 -14.14 8.70
CA ARG A 146 8.37 -14.45 7.51
C ARG A 146 9.62 -13.56 7.47
N GLN A 147 10.64 -13.96 8.22
CA GLN A 147 11.91 -13.22 8.36
C GLN A 147 12.72 -13.15 7.05
N ASP A 148 12.61 -14.17 6.21
CA ASP A 148 13.17 -14.19 4.85
C ASP A 148 12.59 -13.06 3.99
N VAL A 149 11.29 -12.81 4.08
CA VAL A 149 10.60 -11.71 3.38
C VAL A 149 10.98 -10.37 3.98
N LEU A 150 11.08 -10.26 5.32
CA LEU A 150 11.52 -9.04 5.99
C LEU A 150 12.90 -8.58 5.51
N ASP A 151 13.85 -9.52 5.44
CA ASP A 151 15.20 -9.25 4.98
C ASP A 151 15.19 -8.71 3.54
N GLN A 152 14.32 -9.22 2.67
CA GLN A 152 14.16 -8.71 1.30
C GLN A 152 13.49 -7.34 1.26
N VAL A 153 12.42 -7.11 2.03
CA VAL A 153 11.74 -5.80 2.12
C VAL A 153 12.72 -4.71 2.56
N LEU A 154 13.58 -5.01 3.53
CA LEU A 154 14.61 -4.08 3.98
C LEU A 154 15.62 -3.78 2.88
N ARG A 155 16.05 -4.79 2.11
CA ARG A 155 16.99 -4.62 0.99
C ARG A 155 16.45 -3.76 -0.15
N LEU A 156 15.13 -3.72 -0.33
CA LEU A 156 14.47 -2.89 -1.34
C LEU A 156 14.40 -1.41 -0.96
N LYS A 157 14.58 -1.08 0.33
CA LYS A 157 14.54 0.32 0.80
C LYS A 157 15.82 1.06 0.47
N ASP A 158 15.68 2.27 -0.05
CA ASP A 158 16.82 3.15 -0.30
C ASP A 158 17.09 4.09 0.89
N PHE A 159 18.20 3.84 1.57
CA PHE A 159 18.70 4.68 2.67
C PHE A 159 19.96 5.49 2.30
N ARG A 160 20.34 5.54 1.02
CA ARG A 160 21.53 6.31 0.60
C ARG A 160 21.36 7.79 0.93
N LYS A 161 22.40 8.37 1.55
CA LYS A 161 22.45 9.78 2.00
C LYS A 161 21.35 10.15 3.00
N ALA A 162 20.65 9.17 3.56
CA ALA A 162 19.61 9.41 4.55
C ALA A 162 20.23 9.72 5.92
N PHE A 163 19.66 10.69 6.62
CA PHE A 163 19.99 10.91 8.02
C PHE A 163 19.38 9.80 8.88
N LEU A 164 20.14 9.28 9.86
CA LEU A 164 19.76 8.06 10.59
C LEU A 164 18.38 8.16 11.28
N PRO A 165 18.05 9.22 12.04
CA PRO A 165 16.72 9.40 12.62
C PRO A 165 15.59 9.37 11.58
N ASP A 166 15.78 10.00 10.42
CA ASP A 166 14.77 10.08 9.36
C ASP A 166 14.59 8.75 8.63
N ALA A 167 15.69 8.01 8.42
CA ALA A 167 15.63 6.65 7.90
C ALA A 167 14.89 5.71 8.85
N LEU A 168 15.18 5.82 10.16
CA LEU A 168 14.53 5.03 11.19
C LEU A 168 13.04 5.37 11.31
N ARG A 169 12.67 6.66 11.24
CA ARG A 169 11.28 7.12 11.24
C ARG A 169 10.51 6.55 10.04
N ARG A 170 11.07 6.66 8.83
CA ARG A 170 10.48 6.06 7.62
C ARG A 170 10.26 4.55 7.76
N LEU A 171 11.17 3.84 8.41
CA LEU A 171 11.01 2.41 8.67
C LEU A 171 9.81 2.12 9.59
N PHE A 172 9.71 2.83 10.72
CA PHE A 172 8.66 2.62 11.71
C PHE A 172 7.29 3.19 11.32
N THR A 173 7.23 4.11 10.34
CA THR A 173 5.95 4.50 9.71
C THR A 173 5.33 3.33 8.94
N GLU A 174 6.15 2.55 8.24
CA GLU A 174 5.67 1.38 7.49
C GLU A 174 5.52 0.11 8.34
N LEU A 175 6.28 0.00 9.42
CA LEU A 175 6.31 -1.15 10.32
C LEU A 175 6.12 -0.66 11.78
N PRO A 176 4.88 -0.31 12.16
CA PRO A 176 4.59 0.33 13.45
C PRO A 176 4.93 -0.59 14.62
N SER A 177 5.47 -0.05 15.72
CA SER A 177 5.97 -0.87 16.83
C SER A 177 4.84 -1.44 17.69
N PRO A 178 4.85 -2.73 18.05
CA PRO A 178 3.88 -3.27 19.00
C PRO A 178 4.19 -2.79 20.43
N GLU A 179 3.18 -2.24 21.11
CA GLU A 179 3.31 -1.84 22.53
C GLU A 179 3.55 -3.02 23.46
N ASN A 180 2.95 -4.17 23.15
CA ASN A 180 2.88 -5.33 24.05
C ASN A 180 3.92 -6.42 23.77
N ASP A 181 4.52 -6.44 22.57
CA ASP A 181 5.51 -7.45 22.15
C ASP A 181 6.77 -6.79 21.56
N THR A 182 7.30 -5.82 22.31
CA THR A 182 8.49 -5.06 21.90
C THR A 182 9.77 -5.90 21.96
N HIS A 183 9.74 -7.07 22.62
CA HIS A 183 10.93 -7.80 23.03
C HIS A 183 11.52 -8.70 21.95
N ASN A 184 10.74 -9.09 20.93
CA ASN A 184 11.20 -10.05 19.93
C ASN A 184 11.44 -9.42 18.55
N PHE A 185 10.46 -8.67 18.02
CA PHE A 185 10.54 -8.17 16.65
C PHE A 185 11.44 -6.94 16.49
N ILE A 186 11.31 -5.95 17.36
CA ILE A 186 12.02 -4.66 17.23
C ILE A 186 13.54 -4.82 17.24
N PRO A 187 14.15 -5.60 18.15
CA PRO A 187 15.60 -5.84 18.11
C PRO A 187 16.06 -6.44 16.78
N ARG A 188 15.30 -7.40 16.24
CA ARG A 188 15.62 -8.02 14.95
C ARG A 188 15.48 -7.06 13.78
N LEU A 189 14.41 -6.27 13.76
CA LEU A 189 14.19 -5.25 12.74
C LEU A 189 15.32 -4.22 12.73
N VAL A 190 15.71 -3.73 13.92
CA VAL A 190 16.78 -2.74 14.08
C VAL A 190 18.14 -3.32 13.73
N GLU A 191 18.41 -4.59 14.05
CA GLU A 191 19.62 -5.32 13.63
C GLU A 191 19.75 -5.30 12.11
N ARG A 192 18.74 -5.80 11.40
CA ARG A 192 18.74 -5.85 9.93
C ARG A 192 18.77 -4.48 9.27
N PHE A 193 18.05 -3.52 9.84
CA PHE A 193 18.11 -2.13 9.41
C PHE A 193 19.52 -1.56 9.54
N SER A 194 20.22 -1.83 10.65
CA SER A 194 21.55 -1.29 10.91
C SER A 194 22.59 -1.86 9.94
N GLU A 195 22.55 -3.16 9.68
CA GLU A 195 23.36 -3.80 8.63
C GLU A 195 23.13 -3.15 7.27
N HIS A 196 21.85 -2.96 6.91
CA HIS A 196 21.49 -2.41 5.61
C HIS A 196 21.83 -0.91 5.48
N PHE A 197 21.60 -0.12 6.53
CA PHE A 197 21.88 1.31 6.56
C PHE A 197 23.38 1.59 6.36
N VAL A 198 24.25 0.82 7.02
CA VAL A 198 25.71 0.94 6.82
C VAL A 198 26.10 0.55 5.41
N ARG A 199 25.52 -0.52 4.85
CA ARG A 199 25.77 -0.92 3.46
C ARG A 199 25.37 0.15 2.45
N CYS A 200 24.27 0.87 2.70
CA CYS A 200 23.84 1.99 1.88
C CYS A 200 24.69 3.26 2.07
N ASN A 201 25.36 3.40 3.22
CA ASN A 201 26.10 4.59 3.60
C ASN A 201 27.54 4.29 4.09
N PRO A 202 28.39 3.67 3.24
CA PRO A 202 29.75 3.28 3.65
C PRO A 202 30.64 4.48 4.00
N HIS A 203 30.33 5.66 3.46
CA HIS A 203 31.07 6.91 3.68
C HIS A 203 30.97 7.45 5.12
N ILE A 204 29.97 7.02 5.90
CA ILE A 204 29.81 7.45 7.30
C ILE A 204 30.85 6.73 8.20
N GLY A 205 31.38 5.58 7.77
CA GLY A 205 32.42 4.85 8.51
C GLY A 205 31.94 4.22 9.83
N LEU A 206 30.63 4.16 10.08
CA LEU A 206 30.06 3.48 11.25
C LEU A 206 29.91 1.99 10.99
N ARG A 207 30.09 1.20 12.05
CA ARG A 207 29.82 -0.24 12.03
C ARG A 207 28.35 -0.55 12.32
N PRO A 208 27.80 -1.68 11.84
CA PRO A 208 26.41 -2.06 12.09
C PRO A 208 26.04 -2.13 13.59
N ASP A 209 26.93 -2.62 14.45
CA ASP A 209 26.72 -2.70 15.89
C ASP A 209 26.62 -1.32 16.55
N VAL A 210 27.40 -0.35 16.05
CA VAL A 210 27.31 1.04 16.51
C VAL A 210 25.97 1.66 16.08
N VAL A 211 25.58 1.49 14.82
CA VAL A 211 24.30 2.00 14.30
C VAL A 211 23.12 1.36 15.06
N TYR A 212 23.21 0.07 15.39
CA TYR A 212 22.22 -0.62 16.20
C TYR A 212 22.01 0.04 17.57
N VAL A 213 23.09 0.32 18.30
CA VAL A 213 23.00 0.99 19.60
C VAL A 213 22.47 2.43 19.45
N LEU A 214 22.89 3.15 18.41
CA LEU A 214 22.38 4.51 18.12
C LEU A 214 20.88 4.49 17.83
N CYS A 215 20.38 3.52 17.07
CA CYS A 215 18.94 3.34 16.83
C CYS A 215 18.17 3.13 18.14
N PHE A 216 18.68 2.31 19.06
CA PHE A 216 18.04 2.12 20.37
C PHE A 216 18.06 3.38 21.23
N SER A 217 19.17 4.13 21.25
CA SER A 217 19.22 5.44 21.91
C SER A 217 18.16 6.39 21.36
N LEU A 218 18.00 6.42 20.04
CA LEU A 218 16.98 7.23 19.35
C LEU A 218 15.56 6.79 19.69
N LEU A 219 15.28 5.49 19.71
CA LEU A 219 13.98 4.96 20.11
C LEU A 219 13.64 5.26 21.57
N MET A 220 14.63 5.17 22.47
CA MET A 220 14.45 5.55 23.88
C MET A 220 14.18 7.04 24.03
N LEU A 221 14.90 7.90 23.30
CA LEU A 221 14.65 9.35 23.28
C LEU A 221 13.24 9.67 22.76
N SER A 222 12.84 9.04 21.66
CA SER A 222 11.50 9.21 21.10
C SER A 222 10.40 8.77 22.09
N LYS A 223 10.60 7.64 22.79
CA LYS A 223 9.67 7.17 23.82
C LYS A 223 9.62 8.13 25.02
N ASP A 224 10.76 8.68 25.41
CA ASP A 224 10.87 9.68 26.48
C ASP A 224 10.00 10.90 26.18
N PHE A 225 10.15 11.48 24.98
CA PHE A 225 9.34 12.62 24.54
C PHE A 225 7.86 12.29 24.41
N ALA A 226 7.52 11.14 23.84
CA ALA A 226 6.13 10.72 23.64
C ALA A 226 5.36 10.45 24.95
N SER A 227 6.04 9.97 26.00
CA SER A 227 5.37 9.48 27.21
C SER A 227 4.83 10.61 28.09
N PRO A 228 3.51 10.74 28.31
CA PRO A 228 2.96 11.77 29.19
C PRO A 228 3.32 11.56 30.66
N GLN A 229 3.74 10.35 31.04
CA GLN A 229 4.13 10.00 32.41
C GLN A 229 5.49 10.60 32.80
N ILE A 230 6.35 10.87 31.82
CA ILE A 230 7.67 11.43 32.04
C ILE A 230 7.57 12.95 32.04
N LYS A 231 7.61 13.54 33.25
CA LYS A 231 7.54 15.00 33.46
C LYS A 231 8.85 15.70 33.08
N ASN A 232 9.97 15.11 33.47
CA ASN A 232 11.31 15.63 33.18
C ASN A 232 11.85 14.90 31.95
N LYS A 233 11.72 15.53 30.79
CA LYS A 233 12.23 14.99 29.53
C LYS A 233 13.76 15.00 29.52
N MET A 234 14.34 14.02 28.85
CA MET A 234 15.78 13.93 28.66
C MET A 234 16.30 15.18 27.93
N SER A 235 17.26 15.88 28.53
CA SER A 235 17.91 17.02 27.90
C SER A 235 18.93 16.58 26.85
N LYS A 236 19.25 17.48 25.91
CA LYS A 236 20.30 17.24 24.89
C LYS A 236 21.63 16.78 25.51
N ARG A 237 22.04 17.43 26.61
CA ARG A 237 23.26 17.09 27.34
C ARG A 237 23.21 15.68 27.92
N GLU A 238 22.07 15.28 28.48
CA GLU A 238 21.89 13.93 29.02
C GLU A 238 21.88 12.88 27.92
N PHE A 239 21.19 13.13 26.80
CA PHE A 239 21.19 12.23 25.65
C PHE A 239 22.60 11.98 25.10
N ILE A 240 23.38 13.04 24.90
CA ILE A 240 24.78 12.93 24.43
C ILE A 240 25.60 12.14 25.43
N ARG A 241 25.50 12.46 26.74
CA ARG A 241 26.24 11.75 27.80
C ARG A 241 25.91 10.26 27.84
N ASN A 242 24.63 9.91 27.85
CA ASN A 242 24.14 8.53 27.93
C ASN A 242 24.56 7.74 26.67
N THR A 243 24.42 8.33 25.49
CA THR A 243 24.75 7.66 24.24
C THR A 243 26.26 7.50 24.06
N LYS A 244 27.09 8.48 24.49
CA LYS A 244 28.54 8.33 24.48
C LYS A 244 29.06 7.27 25.46
N GLN A 245 28.34 7.03 26.56
CA GLN A 245 28.69 5.94 27.47
C GLN A 245 28.49 4.57 26.80
N ALA A 246 27.46 4.43 25.97
CA ALA A 246 27.20 3.20 25.21
C ALA A 246 28.07 3.09 23.93
N VAL A 247 28.36 4.23 23.29
CA VAL A 247 29.14 4.33 22.05
C VAL A 247 30.23 5.40 22.21
N PRO A 248 31.38 5.07 22.83
CA PRO A 248 32.44 6.05 23.07
C PRO A 248 33.03 6.67 21.79
N SER A 249 32.94 5.96 20.66
CA SER A 249 33.39 6.41 19.34
C SER A 249 32.42 7.38 18.66
N ALA A 250 31.20 7.58 19.17
CA ALA A 250 30.24 8.50 18.58
C ALA A 250 30.65 9.95 18.81
N ASP A 251 30.61 10.73 17.73
CA ASP A 251 30.86 12.16 17.77
C ASP A 251 29.73 12.91 18.51
N ALA A 252 30.11 13.83 19.40
CA ALA A 252 29.17 14.54 20.25
C ALA A 252 28.31 15.53 19.46
N GLU A 253 28.85 16.13 18.40
CA GLU A 253 28.12 17.05 17.53
C GLU A 253 27.05 16.29 16.74
N LEU A 254 27.41 15.15 16.14
CA LEU A 254 26.45 14.25 15.49
C LEU A 254 25.31 13.81 16.42
N LEU A 255 25.63 13.39 17.65
CA LEU A 255 24.61 13.04 18.65
C LEU A 255 23.72 14.25 19.01
N GLY A 256 24.29 15.45 19.01
CA GLY A 256 23.53 16.68 19.15
C GLY A 256 22.51 16.87 18.03
N HIS A 257 22.90 16.64 16.78
CA HIS A 257 22.00 16.71 15.63
C HIS A 257 20.90 15.64 15.65
N PHE A 258 21.22 14.44 16.12
CA PHE A 258 20.21 13.39 16.35
C PHE A 258 19.14 13.84 17.35
N TYR A 259 19.56 14.42 18.48
CA TYR A 259 18.62 14.96 19.46
C TYR A 259 17.73 16.05 18.86
N ASP A 260 18.33 17.02 18.17
CA ASP A 260 17.60 18.15 17.60
C ASP A 260 16.56 17.67 16.58
N ASN A 261 16.90 16.69 15.73
CA ASN A 261 15.96 16.11 14.78
C ASN A 261 14.76 15.44 15.49
N VAL A 262 14.98 14.63 16.53
CA VAL A 262 13.87 13.99 17.26
C VAL A 262 13.02 15.03 18.01
N TYR A 263 13.65 16.08 18.53
CA TYR A 263 12.95 17.17 19.20
C TYR A 263 12.06 17.99 18.26
N VAL A 264 12.54 18.27 17.04
CA VAL A 264 11.84 19.11 16.05
C VAL A 264 10.83 18.31 15.22
N GLU A 265 11.24 17.17 14.66
CA GLU A 265 10.41 16.34 13.78
C GLU A 265 9.46 15.40 14.54
N GLY A 266 9.71 15.22 15.85
CA GLY A 266 8.89 14.39 16.71
C GLY A 266 9.21 12.90 16.64
N ASN A 267 8.22 12.09 17.00
CA ASN A 267 8.39 10.67 17.30
C ASN A 267 8.95 9.88 16.11
N ILE A 268 9.88 8.98 16.41
CA ILE A 268 10.45 8.04 15.44
C ILE A 268 9.51 6.86 15.22
N ALA A 269 8.96 6.30 16.30
CA ALA A 269 8.10 5.13 16.25
C ALA A 269 6.72 5.45 16.79
N THR A 270 5.69 5.09 16.02
CA THR A 270 4.31 5.01 16.50
C THR A 270 4.11 3.67 17.18
N TRP A 271 3.68 3.72 18.42
CA TRP A 271 3.38 2.55 19.24
C TRP A 271 1.91 2.19 19.05
N VAL A 272 1.63 0.94 18.72
CA VAL A 272 0.27 0.44 18.50
C VAL A 272 -0.01 -0.67 19.50
N THR A 273 -1.13 -0.54 20.22
CA THR A 273 -1.63 -1.60 21.10
C THR A 273 -2.05 -2.78 20.25
N VAL A 274 -1.33 -3.89 20.36
CA VAL A 274 -1.73 -5.15 19.73
C VAL A 274 -2.80 -5.78 20.62
N THR A 275 -4.05 -5.73 20.19
CA THR A 275 -5.08 -6.61 20.75
C THR A 275 -4.82 -8.00 20.18
N ASN A 276 -4.38 -8.94 21.01
CA ASN A 276 -4.33 -10.35 20.62
C ASN A 276 -5.77 -10.80 20.35
N SER A 277 -6.19 -10.78 19.09
CA SER A 277 -7.40 -11.46 18.65
C SER A 277 -7.14 -12.96 18.62
N THR A 278 -6.99 -13.56 19.80
CA THR A 278 -7.03 -15.01 19.97
C THR A 278 -7.69 -15.32 21.32
N ALA A 279 -8.79 -16.09 21.25
CA ALA A 279 -9.55 -16.71 22.35
C ALA A 279 -10.88 -16.06 22.81
N ALA A 280 -11.61 -15.37 21.94
CA ALA A 280 -13.04 -15.11 22.17
C ALA A 280 -13.82 -15.08 20.86
N ASP A 281 -13.94 -16.23 20.19
CA ASP A 281 -15.03 -16.56 19.23
C ASP A 281 -15.05 -18.08 18.96
N ILE A 282 -14.98 -18.88 20.04
CA ILE A 282 -15.56 -20.24 20.05
C ILE A 282 -16.72 -20.19 21.05
N ALA A 283 -17.72 -19.38 20.73
CA ALA A 283 -19.04 -19.51 21.31
C ALA A 283 -19.97 -19.85 20.14
N THR A 284 -20.41 -21.10 20.10
CA THR A 284 -21.45 -21.57 19.20
C THR A 284 -22.63 -20.60 19.24
N PRO A 285 -23.05 -19.96 18.13
CA PRO A 285 -24.17 -19.04 18.17
C PRO A 285 -25.47 -19.83 18.42
N PRO A 286 -26.41 -19.31 19.24
CA PRO A 286 -27.72 -19.91 19.39
C PRO A 286 -28.46 -19.84 18.05
N GLY A 287 -29.00 -20.98 17.62
CA GLY A 287 -29.66 -21.15 16.34
C GLY A 287 -30.79 -20.13 16.12
N LEU A 288 -30.72 -19.44 14.98
CA LEU A 288 -31.81 -18.67 14.40
C LEU A 288 -32.03 -19.13 12.95
N PRO A 289 -33.29 -19.10 12.46
CA PRO A 289 -33.81 -20.09 11.53
C PRO A 289 -33.34 -19.87 10.09
N ALA A 290 -33.17 -20.98 9.38
CA ALA A 290 -32.81 -21.04 7.97
C ALA A 290 -33.77 -20.21 7.10
N ARG A 291 -33.31 -19.03 6.67
CA ARG A 291 -33.89 -18.32 5.53
C ARG A 291 -33.04 -18.65 4.30
N ARG A 292 -33.69 -19.27 3.33
CA ARG A 292 -33.11 -19.90 2.12
C ARG A 292 -32.15 -18.97 1.38
N LEU A 293 -30.87 -19.35 1.34
CA LEU A 293 -29.96 -19.04 0.23
C LEU A 293 -30.32 -19.97 -0.93
N ALA A 294 -31.35 -19.61 -1.69
CA ALA A 294 -31.56 -20.14 -3.01
C ALA A 294 -31.64 -18.95 -3.97
N GLU A 295 -30.82 -19.01 -5.01
CA GLU A 295 -30.78 -18.12 -6.19
C GLU A 295 -29.96 -16.83 -6.09
N VAL A 296 -28.65 -16.96 -5.85
CA VAL A 296 -27.69 -16.11 -6.59
C VAL A 296 -27.36 -16.86 -7.87
N ARG A 297 -27.84 -16.36 -9.02
CA ARG A 297 -27.50 -16.96 -10.32
C ARG A 297 -25.99 -16.90 -10.54
N PRO A 298 -25.36 -17.98 -11.03
CA PRO A 298 -23.96 -17.90 -11.45
C PRO A 298 -23.83 -16.84 -12.57
N PRO A 299 -22.69 -16.10 -12.62
CA PRO A 299 -22.42 -15.21 -13.73
C PRO A 299 -22.49 -16.00 -15.05
N ARG A 300 -23.13 -15.41 -16.06
CA ARG A 300 -23.30 -16.06 -17.37
C ARG A 300 -21.92 -16.41 -17.93
N PRO A 301 -21.71 -17.60 -18.52
CA PRO A 301 -20.47 -17.91 -19.21
C PRO A 301 -20.22 -16.88 -20.31
N TYR A 302 -18.98 -16.38 -20.39
CA TYR A 302 -18.54 -15.44 -21.41
C TYR A 302 -18.85 -16.01 -22.80
N ARG A 303 -19.65 -15.28 -23.58
CA ARG A 303 -19.96 -15.65 -24.96
C ARG A 303 -18.78 -15.19 -25.83
N VAL A 304 -17.86 -16.11 -26.12
CA VAL A 304 -16.84 -15.89 -27.15
C VAL A 304 -17.57 -15.75 -28.48
N ILE A 305 -17.67 -14.52 -28.99
CA ILE A 305 -18.14 -14.29 -30.35
C ILE A 305 -16.96 -14.66 -31.26
N VAL A 306 -16.97 -15.91 -31.73
CA VAL A 306 -16.13 -16.30 -32.86
C VAL A 306 -16.70 -15.56 -34.07
N THR A 307 -16.04 -14.49 -34.49
CA THR A 307 -16.29 -13.88 -35.80
C THR A 307 -15.79 -14.86 -36.85
N ALA A 308 -16.71 -15.60 -37.45
CA ALA A 308 -16.42 -16.35 -38.67
C ALA A 308 -16.03 -15.33 -39.75
N ALA A 309 -14.74 -15.31 -40.10
CA ALA A 309 -14.29 -14.66 -41.31
C ALA A 309 -14.85 -15.44 -42.51
N THR A 310 -15.82 -14.86 -43.21
CA THR A 310 -16.21 -15.32 -44.53
C THR A 310 -15.13 -14.92 -45.53
N SER A 311 -14.48 -15.91 -46.13
CA SER A 311 -13.83 -15.85 -47.44
C SER A 311 -14.12 -17.17 -48.14
#